data_AF-A0A3D3HLL1-F1
#
_entry.id   AF-A0A3D3HLL1-F1
#
_cell.length_a   1.000
_cell.length_b   1.000
_cell.length_c   1.000
_cell.angle_alpha   90.00
_cell.angle_beta   90.00
_cell.angle_gamma   90.00
#
_symmetry.space_group_name_H-M   'P 1'
#
loop_
_entity.id
_entity.type
_entity.pdbx_description
1 polymer ?
#
loop_
_entity_poly.entity_id
_entity_poly.type
_entity_poly.pdbx_seq_one_letter_code
_entity_poly.pdbx_strand_id
1 'polypeptide(L)'
;MLFRKINKNSALISYISLCLGVIFYYLQGVHQIFFTIIKEGSFNAPVSFYYHYSLSLGLFSYVIILAPIYYYYLKIHINLLYRMLLYVVLPTLIAFVFWYLYIYLSYSVSHWMEDTIYKTIKYILIISYLQSLIILMTLATVISDVTINLIRVIIFLTKKIIIQDTGRL
;
A
#
# COMPACT_ATOMS: atom_id res chain seq x y z
N MET A 1 30.35 2.36 -11.49
CA MET A 1 29.68 1.15 -12.02
C MET A 1 28.93 0.33 -10.95
N LEU A 2 29.43 0.26 -9.70
CA LEU A 2 28.85 -0.49 -8.57
C LEU A 2 27.40 -0.06 -8.18
N PHE A 3 27.14 1.24 -8.08
CA PHE A 3 25.80 1.77 -7.79
C PHE A 3 24.76 1.41 -8.86
N ARG A 4 25.17 1.26 -10.13
CA ARG A 4 24.27 0.99 -11.26
C ARG A 4 23.71 -0.45 -11.21
N LYS A 5 24.49 -1.42 -10.70
CA LYS A 5 24.07 -2.82 -10.51
C LYS A 5 23.21 -2.99 -9.25
N ILE A 6 23.44 -2.18 -8.22
CA ILE A 6 22.58 -2.08 -7.03
C ILE A 6 21.19 -1.54 -7.43
N ASN A 7 21.15 -0.49 -8.25
CA ASN A 7 19.90 0.14 -8.66
C ASN A 7 19.02 -0.74 -9.57
N LYS A 8 19.62 -1.66 -10.33
CA LYS A 8 18.90 -2.48 -11.33
C LYS A 8 17.81 -3.38 -10.72
N ASN A 9 17.95 -3.77 -9.45
CA ASN A 9 16.96 -4.58 -8.73
C ASN A 9 16.07 -3.74 -7.79
N SER A 10 16.33 -2.43 -7.68
CA SER A 10 15.60 -1.53 -6.77
C SER A 10 14.12 -1.47 -7.12
N ALA A 11 13.79 -1.36 -8.42
CA ALA A 11 12.41 -1.37 -8.89
C ALA A 11 11.70 -2.70 -8.62
N LEU A 12 12.39 -3.83 -8.82
CA LEU A 12 11.82 -5.15 -8.56
C LEU A 12 11.54 -5.36 -7.07
N ILE A 13 12.46 -4.95 -6.20
CA ILE A 13 12.26 -4.98 -4.74
C ILE A 13 11.04 -4.14 -4.35
N SER A 14 10.98 -2.90 -4.86
CA SER A 14 9.85 -2.02 -4.59
C SER A 14 8.51 -2.57 -5.07
N TYR A 15 8.48 -3.26 -6.21
CA TYR A 15 7.28 -3.92 -6.72
C TYR A 15 6.86 -5.09 -5.81
N ILE A 16 7.80 -5.97 -5.43
CA ILE A 16 7.53 -7.09 -4.51
C ILE A 16 7.00 -6.56 -3.17
N SER A 17 7.60 -5.50 -2.64
CA SER A 17 7.14 -4.87 -1.41
C SER A 17 5.72 -4.33 -1.52
N LEU A 18 5.37 -3.74 -2.66
CA LEU A 18 4.02 -3.24 -2.92
C LEU A 18 3.00 -4.40 -3.01
N CYS A 19 3.37 -5.52 -3.64
CA CYS A 19 2.56 -6.74 -3.63
C CYS A 19 2.32 -7.25 -2.19
N LEU A 20 3.37 -7.29 -1.36
CA LEU A 20 3.25 -7.69 0.05
C LEU A 20 2.32 -6.75 0.81
N GLY A 21 2.45 -5.44 0.60
CA GLY A 21 1.53 -4.46 1.19
C GLY A 21 0.06 -4.73 0.84
N VAL A 22 -0.22 -5.02 -0.43
CA VAL A 22 -1.58 -5.35 -0.87
C VAL A 22 -2.08 -6.66 -0.25
N ILE A 23 -1.24 -7.70 -0.15
CA ILE A 23 -1.60 -8.94 0.56
C ILE A 23 -1.96 -8.67 2.02
N PHE A 24 -1.20 -7.83 2.72
CA PHE A 24 -1.51 -7.42 4.09
C PHE A 24 -2.82 -6.65 4.20
N TYR A 25 -3.12 -5.79 3.21
CA TYR A 25 -4.43 -5.15 3.11
C TYR A 25 -5.56 -6.19 2.95
N TYR A 26 -5.39 -7.20 2.10
CA TYR A 26 -6.37 -8.29 1.94
C TYR A 26 -6.63 -9.05 3.24
N LEU A 27 -5.56 -9.46 3.93
CA LEU A 27 -5.64 -10.13 5.23
C LEU A 27 -6.41 -9.26 6.25
N GLN A 28 -6.14 -7.96 6.24
CA GLN A 28 -6.81 -7.02 7.12
C GLN A 28 -8.29 -6.83 6.76
N GLY A 29 -8.62 -6.72 5.47
CA GLY A 29 -10.00 -6.60 5.01
C GLY A 29 -10.83 -7.81 5.44
N VAL A 30 -10.27 -9.02 5.32
CA VAL A 30 -10.90 -10.25 5.83
C VAL A 30 -11.11 -10.18 7.34
N HIS A 31 -10.10 -9.73 8.10
CA HIS A 31 -10.21 -9.55 9.55
C HIS A 31 -11.31 -8.55 9.93
N GLN A 32 -11.36 -7.38 9.30
CA GLN A 32 -12.39 -6.36 9.55
C GLN A 32 -13.79 -6.87 9.21
N ILE A 33 -13.95 -7.55 8.07
CA ILE A 33 -15.23 -8.13 7.65
C ILE A 33 -15.68 -9.18 8.68
N PHE A 34 -14.79 -10.05 9.13
CA PHE A 34 -15.08 -11.06 10.15
C PHE A 34 -15.57 -10.42 11.47
N PHE A 35 -14.89 -9.39 11.97
CA PHE A 35 -15.32 -8.68 13.18
C PHE A 35 -16.61 -7.87 13.01
N THR A 36 -16.86 -7.34 11.81
CA THR A 36 -18.08 -6.56 11.51
C THR A 36 -19.29 -7.46 11.36
N ILE A 37 -19.11 -8.68 10.85
CA ILE A 37 -20.17 -9.71 10.73
C ILE A 37 -20.51 -10.29 12.11
N ILE A 38 -19.51 -10.53 12.97
CA ILE A 38 -19.72 -11.14 14.29
C ILE A 38 -20.39 -10.19 15.30
N LYS A 39 -20.19 -8.87 15.16
CA LYS A 39 -20.98 -7.89 15.92
C LYS A 39 -22.34 -7.70 15.24
N GLU A 40 -23.29 -8.58 15.57
CA GLU A 40 -24.71 -8.38 15.26
C GLU A 40 -25.15 -6.96 15.70
N GLY A 41 -25.64 -6.15 14.76
CA GLY A 41 -26.15 -4.79 15.04
C GLY A 41 -25.44 -3.62 14.35
N SER A 42 -24.39 -3.86 13.55
CA SER A 42 -23.83 -2.81 12.68
C SER A 42 -24.76 -2.54 11.49
N PHE A 43 -25.64 -1.53 11.61
CA PHE A 43 -26.54 -1.06 10.52
C PHE A 43 -25.81 -0.73 9.19
N ASN A 44 -24.48 -0.67 9.20
CA ASN A 44 -23.63 -0.27 8.07
C ASN A 44 -22.77 -1.42 7.50
N ALA A 45 -22.93 -2.65 8.00
CA ALA A 45 -22.18 -3.82 7.54
C ALA A 45 -22.22 -4.06 6.01
N PRO A 46 -23.37 -3.99 5.31
CA PRO A 46 -23.39 -4.23 3.87
C PRO A 46 -22.63 -3.17 3.08
N VAL A 47 -22.78 -1.88 3.44
CA VAL A 47 -22.07 -0.78 2.77
C VAL A 47 -20.55 -0.90 2.96
N SER A 48 -20.12 -1.23 4.18
CA SER A 48 -18.71 -1.50 4.49
C SER A 48 -18.16 -2.69 3.71
N PHE A 49 -18.94 -3.77 3.58
CA PHE A 49 -18.55 -4.94 2.81
C PHE A 49 -18.34 -4.61 1.32
N TYR A 50 -19.31 -3.93 0.68
CA TYR A 50 -19.18 -3.52 -0.72
C TYR A 50 -18.01 -2.56 -0.96
N TYR A 51 -17.76 -1.67 0.00
CA TYR A 51 -16.60 -0.78 -0.03
C TYR A 51 -15.28 -1.57 -0.02
N HIS A 52 -15.08 -2.47 0.96
CA HIS A 52 -13.83 -3.23 1.07
C HIS A 52 -13.64 -4.22 -0.08
N TYR A 53 -14.72 -4.82 -0.58
CA TYR A 53 -14.68 -5.69 -1.77
C TYR A 53 -14.20 -4.91 -3.01
N SER A 54 -14.80 -3.75 -3.27
CA SER A 54 -14.49 -2.93 -4.45
C SER A 54 -13.09 -2.32 -4.35
N LEU A 55 -12.70 -1.82 -3.17
CA LEU A 55 -11.37 -1.28 -2.92
C LEU A 55 -10.28 -2.35 -3.09
N SER A 56 -10.55 -3.59 -2.68
CA SER A 56 -9.63 -4.72 -2.87
C SER A 56 -9.36 -4.98 -4.36
N LEU A 57 -10.43 -5.05 -5.17
CA LEU A 57 -10.31 -5.20 -6.62
C LEU A 57 -9.57 -4.02 -7.26
N GLY A 58 -9.84 -2.80 -6.81
CA GLY A 58 -9.15 -1.59 -7.27
C GLY A 58 -7.65 -1.63 -6.98
N LEU A 59 -7.26 -1.98 -5.76
CA LEU A 59 -5.85 -2.09 -5.35
C LEU A 59 -5.13 -3.24 -6.07
N PHE A 60 -5.79 -4.37 -6.31
CA PHE A 60 -5.21 -5.48 -7.08
C PHE A 60 -4.97 -5.10 -8.54
N SER A 61 -5.96 -4.47 -9.18
CA SER A 61 -5.83 -3.96 -10.54
C SER A 61 -4.70 -2.93 -10.63
N TYR A 62 -4.59 -2.05 -9.64
CA TYR A 62 -3.49 -1.10 -9.50
C TYR A 62 -2.12 -1.77 -9.51
N VAL A 63 -1.90 -2.83 -8.72
CA VAL A 63 -0.61 -3.54 -8.70
C VAL A 63 -0.30 -4.20 -10.04
N ILE A 64 -1.28 -4.86 -10.65
CA ILE A 64 -1.10 -5.55 -11.94
C ILE A 64 -0.71 -4.54 -13.03
N ILE A 65 -1.43 -3.42 -13.12
CA ILE A 65 -1.17 -2.37 -14.11
C ILE A 65 0.19 -1.71 -13.85
N LEU A 66 0.65 -1.65 -12.60
CA LEU A 66 1.97 -1.14 -12.26
C LEU A 66 3.11 -2.06 -12.65
N ALA A 67 2.90 -3.37 -12.81
CA ALA A 67 3.93 -4.33 -13.18
C ALA A 67 4.74 -3.91 -14.43
N PRO A 68 4.12 -3.56 -15.57
CA PRO A 68 4.85 -3.07 -16.73
C PRO A 68 5.54 -1.72 -16.47
N ILE A 69 4.93 -0.81 -15.72
CA ILE A 69 5.51 0.50 -15.40
C ILE A 69 6.80 0.33 -14.57
N TYR A 70 6.79 -0.59 -13.62
CA TYR A 70 7.96 -0.95 -12.82
C TYR A 70 9.07 -1.59 -13.65
N TYR A 71 8.71 -2.48 -14.58
CA TYR A 71 9.68 -3.22 -15.38
C TYR A 71 10.32 -2.37 -16.49
N TYR A 72 9.54 -1.53 -17.16
CA TYR A 72 9.99 -0.77 -18.33
C TYR A 72 10.45 0.65 -17.99
N TYR A 73 9.82 1.35 -17.05
CA TYR A 73 10.07 2.78 -16.80
C TYR A 73 10.86 3.06 -15.51
N LEU A 74 10.48 2.45 -14.39
CA LEU A 74 11.07 2.76 -13.07
C LEU A 74 12.36 2.01 -12.75
N LYS A 75 12.80 1.09 -13.62
CA LYS A 75 13.99 0.22 -13.45
C LYS A 75 15.30 0.95 -13.10
N ILE A 76 15.41 2.23 -13.44
CA ILE A 76 16.63 3.04 -13.25
C ILE A 76 16.37 4.28 -12.38
N HIS A 77 15.11 4.70 -12.20
CA HIS A 77 14.74 6.00 -11.65
C HIS A 77 13.95 5.95 -10.33
N ILE A 78 13.79 4.78 -9.72
CA ILE A 78 13.04 4.69 -8.47
C ILE A 78 13.79 5.42 -7.34
N ASN A 79 13.32 6.61 -7.01
CA ASN A 79 13.79 7.44 -5.91
C ASN A 79 12.76 7.43 -4.77
N LEU A 80 13.07 8.11 -3.66
CA LEU A 80 12.17 8.21 -2.51
C LEU A 80 10.79 8.79 -2.91
N LEU A 81 10.78 9.77 -3.80
CA LEU A 81 9.56 10.47 -4.22
C LEU A 81 8.62 9.52 -4.99
N TYR A 82 9.16 8.72 -5.91
CA TYR A 82 8.39 7.66 -6.58
C TYR A 82 7.86 6.62 -5.60
N ARG A 83 8.66 6.23 -4.60
CA ARG A 83 8.21 5.29 -3.56
C ARG A 83 7.08 5.88 -2.72
N MET A 84 7.17 7.14 -2.30
CA MET A 84 6.07 7.83 -1.59
C MET A 84 4.81 7.89 -2.46
N LEU A 85 4.96 8.22 -3.74
CA LEU A 85 3.85 8.31 -4.67
C LEU A 85 3.15 6.95 -4.86
N LEU A 86 3.92 5.86 -4.99
CA LEU A 86 3.41 4.52 -5.24
C LEU A 86 2.92 3.79 -3.99
N TYR A 87 3.54 4.02 -2.83
CA TYR A 87 3.19 3.32 -1.60
C TYR A 87 2.10 4.03 -0.79
N VAL A 88 2.02 5.35 -0.91
CA VAL A 88 1.17 6.17 -0.04
C VAL A 88 0.13 6.90 -0.87
N VAL A 89 0.56 7.76 -1.80
CA VAL A 89 -0.33 8.72 -2.45
C VAL A 89 -1.36 8.03 -3.34
N LEU A 90 -0.92 7.18 -4.26
CA LEU A 90 -1.82 6.49 -5.20
C LEU A 90 -2.80 5.54 -4.49
N PRO A 91 -2.35 4.64 -3.60
CA PRO A 91 -3.28 3.81 -2.82
C PRO A 91 -4.30 4.65 -2.03
N THR A 92 -3.86 5.75 -1.42
CA THR A 92 -4.75 6.66 -0.67
C THR A 92 -5.79 7.32 -1.57
N LEU A 93 -5.39 7.79 -2.77
CA LEU A 93 -6.30 8.37 -3.74
C LEU A 93 -7.34 7.36 -4.21
N ILE A 94 -6.92 6.12 -4.49
CA ILE A 94 -7.83 5.02 -4.84
C ILE A 94 -8.84 4.82 -3.70
N ALA A 95 -8.36 4.63 -2.47
CA ALA A 95 -9.23 4.46 -1.30
C ALA A 95 -10.22 5.63 -1.13
N PHE A 96 -9.77 6.86 -1.30
CA PHE A 96 -10.62 8.05 -1.22
C PHE A 96 -11.74 8.04 -2.26
N VAL A 97 -11.42 7.73 -3.53
CA VAL A 97 -12.43 7.66 -4.60
C VAL A 97 -13.47 6.59 -4.28
N PHE A 98 -13.04 5.39 -3.88
CA PHE A 98 -13.96 4.31 -3.50
C PHE A 98 -14.78 4.68 -2.26
N TRP A 99 -14.19 5.33 -1.27
CA TRP A 99 -14.91 5.73 -0.07
C TRP A 99 -15.98 6.78 -0.40
N TYR A 100 -15.66 7.76 -1.25
CA TYR A 100 -16.63 8.74 -1.72
C TYR A 100 -17.80 8.07 -2.47
N LEU A 101 -17.51 7.13 -3.36
CA LEU A 101 -18.54 6.46 -4.16
C LEU A 101 -19.44 5.53 -3.33
N TYR A 102 -18.87 4.75 -2.40
CA TYR A 102 -19.61 3.69 -1.70
C TYR A 102 -20.11 4.09 -0.32
N ILE A 103 -19.33 4.88 0.44
CA ILE A 103 -19.72 5.33 1.77
C ILE A 103 -20.43 6.67 1.62
N TYR A 104 -19.76 7.74 1.18
CA TYR A 104 -20.33 9.10 1.22
C TYR A 104 -21.69 9.24 0.52
N LEU A 105 -21.84 8.71 -0.70
CA LEU A 105 -23.10 8.76 -1.45
C LEU A 105 -24.23 7.91 -0.84
N SER A 106 -23.90 6.88 -0.06
CA SER A 106 -24.88 5.96 0.53
C SER A 106 -25.54 6.49 1.80
N TYR A 107 -24.98 7.53 2.42
CA TYR A 107 -25.58 8.18 3.60
C TYR A 107 -26.24 9.50 3.22
N SER A 108 -27.34 9.85 3.88
CA SER A 108 -28.06 11.10 3.64
C SER A 108 -27.18 12.32 3.95
N VAL A 109 -27.42 13.42 3.25
CA VAL A 109 -26.73 14.71 3.48
C VAL A 109 -26.84 15.16 4.95
N SER A 110 -27.97 14.87 5.59
CA SER A 110 -28.19 15.12 7.03
C SER A 110 -27.26 14.35 7.96
N HIS A 111 -26.70 13.20 7.53
CA HIS A 111 -25.74 12.43 8.32
C HIS A 111 -24.35 13.07 8.35
N TRP A 112 -24.05 13.95 7.39
CA TRP A 112 -22.76 14.62 7.23
C TRP A 112 -22.80 16.12 7.57
N MET A 113 -24.00 16.67 7.79
CA MET A 113 -24.22 18.07 8.12
C MET A 113 -24.05 18.32 9.61
N GLU A 114 -22.81 18.23 10.09
CA GLU A 114 -22.38 18.92 11.31
C GLU A 114 -21.13 19.75 10.96
N ASP A 115 -21.34 21.07 10.84
CA ASP A 115 -20.38 22.14 10.53
C ASP A 115 -19.76 22.21 9.12
N THR A 116 -19.13 23.38 8.86
CA THR A 116 -18.48 23.86 7.62
C THR A 116 -17.91 22.77 6.68
N ILE A 117 -18.10 22.96 5.37
CA ILE A 117 -17.62 22.09 4.26
C ILE A 117 -16.19 21.55 4.47
N TYR A 118 -15.27 22.37 4.99
CA TYR A 118 -13.89 21.97 5.28
C TYR A 118 -13.78 20.83 6.31
N LYS A 119 -14.57 20.87 7.40
CA LYS A 119 -14.57 19.82 8.42
C LYS A 119 -15.08 18.50 7.84
N THR A 120 -16.13 18.56 7.03
CA THR A 120 -16.68 17.40 6.32
C THR A 120 -15.64 16.78 5.39
N ILE A 121 -14.99 17.57 4.53
CA ILE A 121 -13.93 17.06 3.62
C ILE A 121 -12.77 16.45 4.41
N LYS A 122 -12.30 17.10 5.47
CA LYS A 122 -11.22 16.59 6.31
C LYS A 122 -11.60 15.26 6.97
N TYR A 123 -12.82 15.16 7.49
CA TYR A 123 -13.34 13.93 8.10
C TYR A 123 -13.40 12.79 7.10
N ILE A 124 -13.94 13.05 5.90
CA ILE A 124 -13.98 12.09 4.78
C ILE A 124 -12.59 11.59 4.45
N LEU A 125 -11.60 12.47 4.35
CA LEU A 125 -10.21 12.12 4.04
C LEU A 125 -9.58 11.23 5.13
N ILE A 126 -9.77 11.61 6.40
CA ILE A 126 -9.23 10.88 7.55
C ILE A 126 -9.88 9.50 7.67
N ILE A 127 -11.21 9.41 7.54
CA ILE A 127 -11.92 8.13 7.58
C ILE A 127 -11.58 7.29 6.36
N SER A 128 -11.51 7.86 5.16
CA SER A 128 -11.06 7.12 3.99
C SER A 128 -9.70 6.49 4.23
N TYR A 129 -8.76 7.22 4.83
CA TYR A 129 -7.41 6.72 5.12
C TYR A 129 -7.34 5.72 6.28
N LEU A 130 -8.10 5.93 7.35
CA LEU A 130 -8.11 5.07 8.54
C LEU A 130 -9.00 3.84 8.38
N GLN A 131 -10.19 3.98 7.79
CA GLN A 131 -11.15 2.90 7.59
C GLN A 131 -10.74 1.99 6.42
N SER A 132 -10.11 2.54 5.37
CA SER A 132 -9.41 1.71 4.39
C SER A 132 -8.17 1.02 4.96
N LEU A 133 -7.66 1.45 6.12
CA LEU A 133 -6.39 0.96 6.67
C LEU A 133 -5.24 0.94 5.64
N ILE A 134 -5.25 1.86 4.67
CA ILE A 134 -4.15 2.06 3.71
C ILE A 134 -2.83 2.31 4.44
N ILE A 135 -2.89 2.81 5.67
CA ILE A 135 -1.72 2.92 6.57
C ILE A 135 -1.04 1.57 6.83
N LEU A 136 -1.78 0.47 7.01
CA LEU A 136 -1.21 -0.86 7.23
C LEU A 136 -0.58 -1.41 5.94
N MET A 137 -1.24 -1.21 4.79
CA MET A 137 -0.65 -1.49 3.49
C MET A 137 0.67 -0.75 3.31
N THR A 138 0.66 0.56 3.58
CA THR A 138 1.83 1.44 3.47
C THR A 138 2.96 0.95 4.38
N LEU A 139 2.65 0.67 5.64
CA LEU A 139 3.62 0.24 6.63
C LEU A 139 4.23 -1.12 6.27
N ALA A 140 3.40 -2.10 5.90
CA ALA A 140 3.85 -3.40 5.42
C ALA A 140 4.73 -3.27 4.16
N THR A 141 4.36 -2.40 3.22
CA THR A 141 5.15 -2.13 2.01
C THR A 141 6.52 -1.55 2.37
N VAL A 142 6.57 -0.51 3.19
CA VAL A 142 7.80 0.17 3.57
C VAL A 142 8.72 -0.76 4.37
N ILE A 143 8.18 -1.49 5.35
CA ILE A 143 8.95 -2.47 6.13
C ILE A 143 9.52 -3.54 5.22
N SER A 144 8.71 -4.10 4.30
CA SER A 144 9.18 -5.14 3.37
C SER A 144 10.31 -4.63 2.49
N ASP A 145 10.18 -3.41 1.96
CA ASP A 145 11.19 -2.77 1.12
C ASP A 145 12.51 -2.53 1.88
N VAL A 146 12.44 -2.02 3.10
CA VAL A 146 13.61 -1.84 3.96
C VAL A 146 14.26 -3.19 4.29
N THR A 147 13.48 -4.18 4.72
CA THR A 147 13.98 -5.52 5.11
C THR A 147 14.66 -6.22 3.94
N ILE A 148 14.05 -6.24 2.74
CA ILE A 148 14.65 -6.88 1.56
C ILE A 148 15.94 -6.16 1.15
N ASN A 149 15.99 -4.83 1.20
CA ASN A 149 17.20 -4.08 0.90
C ASN A 149 18.31 -4.34 1.93
N LEU A 150 17.98 -4.43 3.23
CA LEU A 150 18.94 -4.78 4.28
C LEU A 150 19.52 -6.17 4.09
N ILE A 151 18.67 -7.18 3.85
CA ILE A 151 19.10 -8.57 3.59
C ILE A 151 20.07 -8.61 2.41
N ARG A 152 19.76 -7.88 1.34
CA ARG A 152 20.63 -7.81 0.16
C ARG A 152 22.01 -7.21 0.47
N VAL A 153 22.05 -6.15 1.27
CA VAL A 153 23.31 -5.52 1.70
C VAL A 153 24.13 -6.48 2.55
N ILE A 154 23.50 -7.16 3.51
CA ILE A 154 24.16 -8.16 4.35
C ILE A 154 24.78 -9.27 3.50
N ILE A 155 24.01 -9.89 2.61
CA ILE A 155 24.51 -10.96 1.72
C ILE A 155 25.69 -10.47 0.87
N PHE A 156 25.63 -9.24 0.37
CA PHE A 156 26.72 -8.66 -0.42
C PHE A 156 28.00 -8.47 0.41
N LEU A 157 27.87 -7.95 1.63
CA LEU A 157 29.00 -7.76 2.54
C LEU A 157 29.63 -9.12 2.91
N THR A 158 28.81 -10.12 3.26
CA THR A 158 29.28 -11.47 3.58
C THR A 158 30.04 -12.09 2.42
N LYS A 159 29.53 -12.00 1.18
CA LYS A 159 30.23 -12.52 0.00
C LYS A 159 31.56 -11.81 -0.24
N LYS A 160 31.63 -10.50 -0.01
CA LYS A 160 32.86 -9.73 -0.21
C LYS A 160 33.94 -10.13 0.80
N ILE A 161 33.57 -10.37 2.06
CA ILE A 161 34.48 -10.82 3.12
C ILE A 161 35.08 -12.19 2.76
N ILE A 162 34.24 -13.15 2.39
CA ILE A 162 34.67 -14.51 2.02
C ILE A 162 35.68 -14.50 0.86
N ILE A 163 35.48 -13.64 -0.14
CA ILE A 163 36.40 -13.51 -1.29
C ILE A 163 37.74 -12.87 -0.89
N GLN A 164 37.74 -11.91 0.05
CA GLN A 164 38.99 -11.32 0.54
C GLN A 164 39.82 -12.31 1.38
N ASP A 165 39.16 -13.20 2.13
CA ASP A 165 39.85 -14.22 2.93
C ASP A 165 40.38 -15.38 2.09
N THR A 166 39.67 -15.75 1.01
CA THR A 166 40.12 -16.83 0.09
C THR A 166 41.14 -16.40 -0.95
N GLY A 167 41.22 -15.11 -1.30
CA GLY A 167 42.23 -14.55 -2.21
C GLY A 167 43.55 -14.14 -1.55
N ARG A 168 43.72 -14.42 -0.25
CA ARG A 168 44.93 -14.15 0.54
C ARG A 168 45.71 -15.41 0.95
N LEU A 169 45.28 -16.58 0.46
CA LEU A 169 46.01 -17.85 0.51
C LEU A 169 46.72 -18.08 -0.83
#